data_AF-A0A4R5BX19-F1
#
_entry.id   AF-A0A4R5BX19-F1
#
_cell.length_a   1.000
_cell.length_b   1.000
_cell.length_c   1.000
_cell.angle_alpha   90.00
_cell.angle_beta   90.00
_cell.angle_gamma   90.00
#
_symmetry.space_group_name_H-M   'P 1'
#
loop_
_entity.id
_entity.type
_entity.pdbx_description
1 polymer ?
#
loop_
_entity_poly.entity_id
_entity_poly.type
_entity_poly.pdbx_seq_one_letter_code
_entity_poly.pdbx_strand_id
1 'polypeptide(L)' 'MSGAVGVHDSKAPDLGYLSLSPESFAQFVKRVRADELSI' A
#
# COMPACT_ATOMS: atom_id res chain seq x y z
N MET A 1 -2.85 -17.05 8.00
CA MET A 1 -2.86 -15.91 7.06
C MET A 1 -1.49 -15.26 7.09
N SER A 2 -0.67 -15.46 6.06
CA SER A 2 0.65 -14.85 5.91
C SER A 2 0.72 -14.30 4.49
N GLY A 3 0.93 -13.00 4.31
CA GLY A 3 0.88 -12.37 2.98
C GLY A 3 0.81 -10.84 2.94
N ALA A 4 0.99 -10.15 4.07
CA ALA A 4 1.11 -8.70 4.07
C ALA A 4 2.54 -8.30 3.65
N VAL A 5 2.64 -7.35 2.72
CA VAL A 5 3.94 -6.76 2.31
C VAL A 5 4.11 -5.45 3.07
N GLY A 6 5.22 -5.32 3.79
CA GLY A 6 5.62 -4.07 4.43
C GLY A 6 6.40 -3.19 3.45
N VAL A 7 5.97 -1.95 3.26
CA VAL A 7 6.67 -0.91 2.51
C VAL A 7 7.23 0.11 3.50
N HIS A 8 8.54 0.33 3.47
CA HIS A 8 9.21 1.32 4.33
C HIS A 8 9.86 2.40 3.47
N ASP A 9 9.79 3.64 3.95
CA ASP A 9 10.51 4.76 3.35
C ASP A 9 11.96 4.78 3.84
N SER A 10 12.89 4.44 2.94
CA SER A 10 14.32 4.42 3.26
C SER A 10 14.90 5.77 3.67
N LYS A 11 14.20 6.88 3.41
CA LYS A 11 14.60 8.22 3.82
C LYS A 11 14.00 8.64 5.16
N ALA A 12 13.09 7.86 5.72
CA ALA A 12 12.43 8.13 7.00
C ALA A 12 12.21 6.82 7.80
N PRO A 13 13.30 6.15 8.22
CA PRO A 13 13.23 4.83 8.85
C PRO A 13 12.45 4.82 10.17
N ASP A 14 12.37 5.96 10.85
CA ASP A 14 11.68 6.09 12.14
C ASP A 14 10.14 6.18 12.01
N LEU A 15 9.61 6.35 10.80
CA LEU A 15 8.16 6.46 10.56
C LEU A 15 7.45 5.09 10.47
N GLY A 16 8.21 3.98 10.51
CA GLY A 16 7.67 2.62 10.50
C GLY A 16 7.35 2.08 9.10
N TYR A 17 6.48 1.07 9.04
CA TYR A 17 6.13 0.37 7.81
C TYR A 17 4.66 0.60 7.44
N LEU A 18 4.41 0.95 6.18
CA LEU A 18 3.09 0.80 5.59
C LEU A 18 2.83 -0.69 5.35
N SER A 19 1.83 -1.25 6.00
CA SER A 19 1.40 -2.63 5.74
C SER A 19 0.29 -2.65 4.70
N LEU A 20 0.48 -3.41 3.61
CA LEU A 20 -0.54 -3.61 2.59
C LEU A 20 -0.93 -5.09 2.56
N SER A 21 -2.23 -5.37 2.68
CA SER A 21 -2.75 -6.69 2.39
C SER A 21 -2.93 -6.86 0.87
N PRO A 22 -2.96 -8.11 0.36
CA PRO A 22 -3.25 -8.35 -1.06
C PRO A 22 -4.60 -7.76 -1.49
N GLU A 23 -5.59 -7.80 -0.61
CA GLU A 23 -6.93 -7.25 -0.85
C GLU A 23 -6.89 -5.72 -0.95
N SER A 24 -6.27 -5.04 0.01
CA SER A 24 -6.19 -3.57 0.00
C SER A 24 -5.36 -3.07 -1.19
N PHE A 25 -4.32 -3.81 -1.57
CA PHE A 25 -3.52 -3.51 -2.75
C PHE A 25 -4.32 -3.66 -4.05
N ALA A 26 -5.09 -4.75 -4.20
CA ALA A 26 -5.95 -4.95 -5.37
C ALA A 26 -7.01 -3.84 -5.50
N GLN A 27 -7.62 -3.43 -4.38
CA GLN A 27 -8.56 -2.30 -4.36
C GLN A 27 -7.89 -0.98 -4.74
N PHE A 28 -6.67 -0.73 -4.25
CA PHE A 28 -5.90 0.44 -4.63
C PHE A 28 -5.61 0.48 -6.13
N VAL A 29 -5.07 -0.61 -6.70
CA VAL A 29 -4.78 -0.70 -8.14
C VAL A 29 -6.04 -0.48 -8.97
N LYS A 30 -7.18 -1.04 -8.56
CA LYS A 30 -8.46 -0.82 -9.25
C LYS A 30 -8.81 0.67 -9.33
N ARG A 31 -8.69 1.41 -8.23
CA ARG A 31 -8.95 2.86 -8.19
C ARG A 31 -7.95 3.67 -9.00
N VAL A 32 -6.66 3.32 -8.96
CA VAL A 32 -5.63 3.98 -9.81
C VAL A 32 -5.99 3.82 -11.28
N ARG A 33 -6.34 2.60 -11.70
CA ARG A 33 -6.63 2.29 -13.10
C ARG A 33 -7.92 2.95 -13.60
N ALA A 34 -8.88 3.18 -12.70
CA ALA A 34 -10.13 3.87 -13.01
C ALA A 34 -10.01 5.40 -12.94
N ASP A 35 -8.84 5.95 -12.59
CA ASP A 35 -8.62 7.38 -12.33
C ASP A 35 -9.54 7.93 -11.20
N GLU A 36 -9.85 7.07 -10.23
CA GLU A 36 -10.76 7.35 -9.10
C GLU A 36 -9.99 7.70 -7.81
N LEU A 37 -8.68 7.87 -7.88
CA LEU A 37 -7.85 8.20 -6.72
C LEU A 37 -7.82 9.70 -6.49
N SER A 38 -8.48 10.13 -5.42
CA SER A 38 -8.32 11.48 -4.87
C SER A 38 -7.14 11.44 -3.90
N ILE A 39 -5.98 11.88 -4.39
CA ILE A 39 -4.73 12.10 -3.64
C ILE A 39 -4.36 13.58 -3.67
#